data_AF-A0A7C3PZM5-F1
#
_entry.id   AF-A0A7C3PZM5-F1
#
_cell.length_a   1.000
_cell.length_b   1.000
_cell.length_c   1.000
_cell.angle_alpha   90.00
_cell.angle_beta   90.00
_cell.angle_gamma   90.00
#
_symmetry.space_group_name_H-M   'P 1'
#
loop_
_entity.id
_entity.type
_entity.pdbx_description
1 polymer ?
#
loop_
_entity_poly.entity_id
_entity_poly.type
_entity_poly.pdbx_seq_one_letter_code
_entity_poly.pdbx_strand_id
1 'polypeptide(L)'
;EPGPTLRIAGANSTGITNVVRGVACSQLPVQLSTNFNSNSSVVIFKTAVRISDQAPVAEYVFDVPIAGISQSRAVWYISIASPLSHIDTLTSANIHAARAYIGGNPCIFAPIFTTQPVPIERASGQTATFDAVVNLGICQPTSLRWYLGNTALSDSSRITGAATTHLRIAGVGLSDAGMYRLLATNTVGSTWSNPATLGVRCTADLDDGTGSGTPDGGVTIDDLLYYLVLFGQGASRADVDNGTGTGTPDGGVTIDDLLYYLDRFSAGC
;
A
#
# COMPACT_ATOMS: atom_id res chain seq x y z
N GLU A 1 -30.57 22.04 -13.46
CA GLU A 1 -29.39 21.52 -14.17
C GLU A 1 -29.52 20.02 -14.33
N PRO A 2 -29.11 19.42 -15.47
CA PRO A 2 -29.09 17.97 -15.57
C PRO A 2 -28.08 17.43 -14.55
N GLY A 3 -28.54 16.52 -13.68
CA GLY A 3 -27.68 15.86 -12.69
C GLY A 3 -26.59 15.00 -13.33
N PRO A 4 -25.68 14.42 -12.53
CA PRO A 4 -24.58 13.63 -13.08
C PRO A 4 -25.11 12.45 -13.91
N THR A 5 -24.53 12.26 -15.09
CA THR A 5 -24.85 11.17 -16.02
C THR A 5 -23.66 10.23 -16.17
N LEU A 6 -23.94 8.93 -16.29
CA LEU A 6 -22.94 7.92 -16.65
C LEU A 6 -23.00 7.69 -18.17
N ARG A 7 -21.85 7.79 -18.85
CA ARG A 7 -21.73 7.57 -20.29
C ARG A 7 -21.37 6.13 -20.58
N ILE A 8 -22.26 5.39 -21.25
CA ILE A 8 -22.05 3.98 -21.60
C ILE A 8 -22.00 3.85 -23.12
N ALA A 9 -20.93 3.23 -23.63
CA ALA A 9 -20.77 2.90 -25.04
C ALA A 9 -20.99 1.41 -25.28
N GLY A 10 -21.77 1.05 -26.30
CA GLY A 10 -22.02 -0.32 -26.72
C GLY A 10 -21.85 -0.48 -28.24
N ALA A 11 -21.36 -1.64 -28.66
CA ALA A 11 -21.11 -1.98 -30.06
C ALA A 11 -21.95 -3.20 -30.47
N ASN A 12 -22.59 -3.14 -31.64
CA ASN A 12 -23.19 -4.32 -32.30
C ASN A 12 -22.16 -4.93 -33.27
N SER A 13 -21.88 -6.23 -33.16
CA SER A 13 -20.95 -6.95 -34.05
C SER A 13 -21.62 -7.64 -35.24
N THR A 14 -22.95 -7.67 -35.33
CA THR A 14 -23.65 -8.37 -36.42
C THR A 14 -24.34 -7.37 -37.35
N GLY A 15 -23.58 -6.90 -38.34
CA GLY A 15 -23.89 -6.49 -39.73
C GLY A 15 -25.29 -6.10 -40.23
N ILE A 16 -26.32 -5.96 -39.40
CA ILE A 16 -27.69 -5.62 -39.83
C ILE A 16 -28.01 -4.22 -39.32
N THR A 17 -28.22 -3.30 -40.26
CA THR A 17 -28.54 -1.90 -40.06
C THR A 17 -29.91 -1.74 -39.39
N ASN A 18 -29.95 -1.83 -38.05
CA ASN A 18 -31.15 -1.52 -37.28
C ASN A 18 -31.11 -0.07 -36.81
N VAL A 19 -32.01 0.75 -37.38
CA VAL A 19 -32.26 2.13 -36.93
C VAL A 19 -32.92 2.08 -35.56
N VAL A 20 -32.26 2.62 -34.54
CA VAL A 20 -32.87 2.84 -33.23
C VAL A 20 -33.89 3.98 -33.37
N ARG A 21 -35.18 3.68 -33.46
CA ARG A 21 -36.24 4.68 -33.28
C ARG A 21 -36.60 4.74 -31.80
N GLY A 22 -36.40 5.92 -31.20
CA GLY A 22 -36.94 6.22 -29.87
C GLY A 22 -38.46 6.19 -29.89
N VAL A 23 -39.07 5.50 -28.92
CA VAL A 23 -40.53 5.51 -28.73
C VAL A 23 -40.94 6.89 -28.25
N ALA A 24 -41.79 7.58 -29.01
CA ALA A 24 -42.36 8.87 -28.60
C ALA A 24 -43.28 8.67 -27.40
N CYS A 25 -43.09 9.52 -26.39
CA CYS A 25 -43.82 9.54 -25.13
C CYS A 25 -45.33 9.73 -25.38
N SER A 26 -46.17 8.73 -25.10
CA SER A 26 -47.60 8.94 -24.77
C SER A 26 -48.34 7.73 -24.19
N GLN A 27 -47.72 6.57 -24.01
CA GLN A 27 -48.35 5.45 -23.31
C GLN A 27 -47.45 4.98 -22.16
N LEU A 28 -48.07 4.82 -20.99
CA LEU A 28 -47.46 4.37 -19.74
C LEU A 28 -46.50 3.18 -19.99
N PRO A 29 -45.42 3.05 -19.20
CA PRO A 29 -44.41 2.02 -19.42
C PRO A 29 -45.05 0.64 -19.48
N VAL A 30 -44.94 -0.02 -20.63
CA VAL A 30 -45.35 -1.42 -20.79
C VAL A 30 -44.34 -2.25 -20.01
N GLN A 31 -44.78 -2.80 -18.87
CA GLN A 31 -44.03 -3.80 -18.13
C GLN A 31 -43.92 -5.07 -18.96
N LEU A 32 -42.69 -5.45 -19.32
CA LEU A 32 -42.39 -6.77 -19.86
C LEU A 32 -41.69 -7.58 -18.76
N SER A 33 -42.43 -8.55 -18.21
CA SER A 33 -42.08 -9.54 -17.16
C SER A 33 -42.19 -9.08 -15.70
N THR A 34 -42.80 -9.93 -14.86
CA THR A 34 -43.19 -9.67 -13.46
C THR A 34 -42.28 -10.32 -12.40
N ASN A 35 -41.14 -10.92 -12.78
CA ASN A 35 -40.27 -11.61 -11.83
C ASN A 35 -38.88 -10.97 -11.77
N PHE A 36 -38.75 -9.88 -11.02
CA PHE A 36 -37.45 -9.26 -10.71
C PHE A 36 -37.18 -9.39 -9.20
N ASN A 37 -36.03 -9.92 -8.83
CA ASN A 37 -35.62 -10.07 -7.43
C ASN A 37 -34.82 -8.85 -6.96
N SER A 38 -34.60 -8.77 -5.64
CA SER A 38 -33.96 -7.65 -4.92
C SER A 38 -32.53 -7.30 -5.35
N ASN A 39 -31.95 -8.01 -6.32
CA ASN A 39 -30.60 -7.81 -6.83
C ASN A 39 -30.56 -7.26 -8.27
N SER A 40 -31.69 -6.86 -8.85
CA SER A 40 -31.78 -6.37 -10.23
C SER A 40 -32.54 -5.05 -10.28
N SER A 41 -31.89 -3.99 -10.75
CA SER A 41 -32.54 -2.71 -11.08
C SER A 41 -32.60 -2.56 -12.59
N VAL A 42 -33.78 -2.28 -13.14
CA VAL A 42 -33.96 -1.96 -14.57
C VAL A 42 -33.88 -0.45 -14.74
N VAL A 43 -33.10 0.01 -15.73
CA VAL A 43 -33.15 1.38 -16.22
C VAL A 43 -33.57 1.38 -17.68
N ILE A 44 -34.63 2.13 -17.98
CA ILE A 44 -35.19 2.28 -19.33
C ILE A 44 -34.61 3.55 -19.95
N PHE A 45 -34.03 3.44 -21.15
CA PHE A 45 -33.41 4.56 -21.85
C PHE A 45 -34.44 5.44 -22.57
N LYS A 46 -34.23 6.76 -22.56
CA LYS A 46 -35.14 7.76 -23.17
C LYS A 46 -34.71 8.23 -24.58
N THR A 47 -33.44 8.10 -24.96
CA THR A 47 -32.94 8.55 -26.28
C THR A 47 -31.59 7.92 -26.62
N ALA A 48 -31.35 7.61 -27.90
CA ALA A 48 -30.06 7.13 -28.44
C ALA A 48 -29.60 8.05 -29.57
N VAL A 49 -28.30 8.35 -29.64
CA VAL A 49 -27.67 9.13 -30.72
C VAL A 49 -26.64 8.26 -31.44
N ARG A 50 -26.68 8.25 -32.78
CA ARG A 50 -25.73 7.51 -33.64
C ARG A 50 -24.46 8.34 -33.84
N ILE A 51 -23.28 7.75 -33.67
CA ILE A 51 -21.99 8.49 -33.73
C ILE A 51 -21.19 8.24 -35.03
N SER A 52 -21.57 7.29 -35.89
CA SER A 52 -20.83 7.04 -37.14
C SER A 52 -21.67 6.46 -38.27
N ASP A 53 -21.30 6.86 -39.50
CA ASP A 53 -21.93 6.46 -40.77
C ASP A 53 -21.28 5.26 -41.45
N GLN A 54 -20.16 4.77 -40.94
CA GLN A 54 -19.38 3.68 -41.55
C GLN A 54 -19.61 2.37 -40.79
N ALA A 55 -20.11 1.34 -41.47
CA ALA A 55 -20.52 0.07 -40.87
C ALA A 55 -19.41 -1.02 -40.96
N PRO A 56 -19.42 -2.02 -40.06
CA PRO A 56 -20.49 -2.35 -39.13
C PRO A 56 -20.00 -2.40 -37.69
N VAL A 57 -19.77 -1.24 -37.08
CA VAL A 57 -19.89 -1.15 -35.61
C VAL A 57 -20.61 0.16 -35.33
N ALA A 58 -21.94 0.11 -35.25
CA ALA A 58 -22.69 1.25 -34.75
C ALA A 58 -22.40 1.33 -33.25
N GLU A 59 -21.49 2.23 -32.88
CA GLU A 59 -21.24 2.59 -31.49
C GLU A 59 -22.39 3.50 -31.04
N TYR A 60 -23.15 3.03 -30.07
CA TYR A 60 -24.24 3.78 -29.45
C TYR A 60 -23.80 4.27 -28.09
N VAL A 61 -24.00 5.56 -27.83
CA VAL A 61 -23.70 6.17 -26.53
C VAL A 61 -24.99 6.61 -25.87
N PHE A 62 -25.13 6.22 -24.60
CA PHE A 62 -26.27 6.54 -23.76
C PHE A 62 -25.80 7.34 -22.55
N ASP A 63 -26.49 8.44 -22.25
CA ASP A 63 -26.33 9.20 -21.01
C ASP A 63 -27.45 8.80 -20.04
N VAL A 64 -27.06 8.17 -18.93
CA VAL A 64 -28.02 7.63 -17.94
C VAL A 64 -28.10 8.55 -16.72
N PRO A 65 -29.29 9.07 -16.36
CA PRO A 65 -29.48 9.79 -15.11
C PRO A 65 -29.23 8.90 -13.89
N ILE A 66 -28.34 9.34 -12.99
CA ILE A 66 -27.92 8.56 -11.82
C ILE A 66 -28.91 8.66 -10.62
N ALA A 67 -29.87 9.59 -10.69
CA ALA A 67 -30.81 9.85 -9.60
C ALA A 67 -31.69 8.63 -9.28
N GLY A 68 -31.62 8.13 -8.04
CA GLY A 68 -32.45 7.02 -7.53
C GLY A 68 -31.75 5.65 -7.40
N ILE A 69 -30.48 5.53 -7.81
CA ILE A 69 -29.70 4.30 -7.68
C ILE A 69 -28.97 4.30 -6.32
N SER A 70 -29.40 3.45 -5.38
CA SER A 70 -28.88 3.41 -4.00
C SER A 70 -27.97 2.22 -3.70
N GLN A 71 -27.78 1.28 -4.64
CA GLN A 71 -26.99 0.06 -4.42
C GLN A 71 -25.80 -0.07 -5.36
N SER A 72 -24.68 -0.51 -4.78
CA SER A 72 -23.32 -0.59 -5.34
C SER A 72 -23.09 -1.69 -6.39
N ARG A 73 -24.16 -2.39 -6.80
CA ARG A 73 -24.14 -3.43 -7.83
C ARG A 73 -25.42 -3.34 -8.67
N ALA A 74 -25.33 -2.64 -9.80
CA ALA A 74 -26.32 -2.73 -10.86
C ALA A 74 -25.69 -3.51 -12.03
N VAL A 75 -26.32 -4.60 -12.43
CA VAL A 75 -26.01 -5.29 -13.69
C VAL A 75 -26.91 -4.68 -14.76
N TRP A 76 -26.30 -4.19 -15.83
CA TRP A 76 -27.00 -3.50 -16.91
C TRP A 76 -27.21 -4.45 -18.09
N TYR A 77 -28.39 -4.37 -18.71
CA TYR A 77 -28.76 -5.15 -19.87
C TYR A 77 -29.16 -4.19 -21.00
N ILE A 78 -28.65 -4.38 -22.21
CA ILE A 78 -29.10 -3.66 -23.41
C ILE A 78 -29.95 -4.64 -24.23
N SER A 79 -31.15 -4.21 -24.61
CA SER A 79 -32.07 -4.95 -25.49
C SER A 79 -32.26 -4.17 -26.79
N ILE A 80 -32.21 -4.86 -27.92
CA ILE A 80 -32.55 -4.32 -29.25
C ILE A 80 -33.79 -5.09 -29.72
N ALA A 81 -34.92 -4.40 -29.93
CA ALA A 81 -36.10 -5.00 -30.55
C ALA A 81 -36.07 -4.73 -32.07
N SER A 82 -36.30 -5.76 -32.89
CA SER A 82 -36.51 -5.60 -34.34
C SER A 82 -38.01 -5.37 -34.64
N PRO A 83 -38.38 -4.67 -35.73
CA PRO A 83 -39.78 -4.33 -36.01
C PRO A 83 -40.59 -5.45 -36.68
N LEU A 84 -39.99 -6.61 -37.02
CA LEU A 84 -40.63 -7.62 -37.85
C LEU A 84 -40.50 -9.01 -37.23
N SER A 85 -41.52 -9.39 -36.44
CA SER A 85 -41.95 -10.75 -36.09
C SER A 85 -40.88 -11.79 -35.67
N HIS A 86 -39.72 -11.38 -35.19
CA HIS A 86 -38.82 -12.25 -34.45
C HIS A 86 -38.60 -11.64 -33.08
N ILE A 87 -39.33 -12.16 -32.08
CA ILE A 87 -38.92 -12.01 -30.69
C ILE A 87 -37.68 -12.90 -30.58
N ASP A 88 -36.52 -12.35 -30.91
CA ASP A 88 -35.26 -12.98 -30.52
C ASP A 88 -35.30 -13.05 -29.00
N THR A 89 -35.53 -14.25 -28.51
CA THR A 89 -35.51 -14.54 -27.09
C THR A 89 -34.05 -14.33 -26.68
N LEU A 90 -33.76 -13.18 -26.06
CA LEU A 90 -32.43 -12.88 -25.55
C LEU A 90 -32.01 -14.03 -24.62
N THR A 91 -31.06 -14.83 -25.05
CA THR A 91 -30.48 -15.88 -24.21
C THR A 91 -29.39 -15.26 -23.35
N SER A 92 -29.03 -15.91 -22.25
CA SER A 92 -27.91 -15.48 -21.39
C SER A 92 -26.59 -15.33 -22.15
N ALA A 93 -26.45 -15.97 -23.32
CA ALA A 93 -25.27 -15.86 -24.19
C ALA A 93 -25.17 -14.53 -24.95
N ASN A 94 -26.28 -13.80 -25.12
CA ASN A 94 -26.31 -12.52 -25.85
C ASN A 94 -26.08 -11.30 -24.94
N ILE A 95 -25.90 -11.54 -23.65
CA ILE A 95 -25.79 -10.50 -22.62
C ILE A 95 -24.35 -10.46 -22.11
N HIS A 96 -23.63 -9.38 -22.41
CA HIS A 96 -22.32 -9.11 -21.80
C HIS A 96 -22.52 -8.20 -20.60
N ALA A 97 -22.27 -8.73 -19.39
CA ALA A 97 -22.33 -7.93 -18.18
C ALA A 97 -21.19 -6.91 -18.17
N ALA A 98 -21.51 -5.62 -18.33
CA ALA A 98 -20.60 -4.52 -18.03
C ALA A 98 -20.79 -4.11 -16.56
N ARG A 99 -19.70 -4.09 -15.79
CA ARG A 99 -19.72 -3.60 -14.41
C ARG A 99 -19.44 -2.10 -14.43
N ALA A 100 -20.45 -1.31 -14.11
CA ALA A 100 -20.28 0.11 -13.87
C ALA A 100 -20.55 0.41 -12.39
N TYR A 101 -19.64 1.13 -11.77
CA TYR A 101 -19.77 1.56 -10.38
C TYR A 101 -20.15 3.03 -10.33
N ILE A 102 -21.31 3.29 -9.76
CA ILE A 102 -21.85 4.65 -9.60
C ILE A 102 -21.47 5.14 -8.21
N GLY A 103 -20.77 6.28 -8.13
CA GLY A 103 -20.25 6.87 -6.87
C GLY A 103 -18.73 6.76 -6.68
N GLY A 104 -17.98 6.33 -7.70
CA GLY A 104 -16.55 6.02 -7.62
C GLY A 104 -16.30 4.52 -7.70
N ASN A 105 -15.08 4.12 -8.09
CA ASN A 105 -14.68 2.71 -8.12
C ASN A 105 -14.71 2.19 -6.66
N PRO A 106 -15.56 1.20 -6.31
CA PRO A 106 -15.67 0.72 -4.94
C PRO A 106 -14.33 0.19 -4.50
N CYS A 107 -14.06 0.29 -3.21
CA CYS A 107 -12.83 -0.27 -2.71
C CYS A 107 -12.85 -1.79 -2.88
N ILE A 108 -12.05 -2.31 -3.82
CA ILE A 108 -12.05 -3.73 -4.23
C ILE A 108 -10.66 -4.38 -4.19
N PHE A 109 -9.64 -3.66 -3.73
CA PHE A 109 -8.30 -4.21 -3.52
C PHE A 109 -7.76 -3.83 -2.15
N ALA A 110 -6.99 -4.74 -1.54
CA ALA A 110 -6.22 -4.46 -0.33
C ALA A 110 -5.12 -3.44 -0.62
N PRO A 111 -4.55 -2.74 0.39
CA PRO A 111 -3.55 -1.70 0.15
C PRO A 111 -2.34 -2.21 -0.65
N ILE A 112 -1.75 -1.36 -1.48
CA ILE A 112 -0.57 -1.71 -2.31
C ILE A 112 0.56 -0.76 -1.95
N PHE A 113 1.74 -1.30 -1.65
CA PHE A 113 2.95 -0.51 -1.47
C PHE A 113 3.58 -0.19 -2.83
N THR A 114 3.72 1.10 -3.15
CA THR A 114 4.42 1.59 -4.35
C THR A 114 5.89 1.91 -4.05
N THR A 115 6.22 2.12 -2.79
CA THR A 115 7.61 2.26 -2.31
C THR A 115 7.76 1.44 -1.05
N GLN A 116 8.78 0.61 -1.03
CA GLN A 116 9.12 -0.27 0.10
C GLN A 116 10.13 0.42 1.01
N PRO A 117 10.09 0.16 2.33
CA PRO A 117 11.17 0.59 3.20
C PRO A 117 12.46 -0.15 2.87
N VAL A 118 13.58 0.52 3.11
CA VAL A 118 14.91 0.03 2.78
C VAL A 118 15.68 -0.28 4.08
N PRO A 119 16.44 -1.39 4.15
CA PRO A 119 17.33 -1.65 5.29
C PRO A 119 18.31 -0.50 5.51
N ILE A 120 18.60 -0.20 6.77
CA ILE A 120 19.55 0.84 7.15
C ILE A 120 20.43 0.36 8.28
N GLU A 121 21.60 0.99 8.37
CA GLU A 121 22.52 0.79 9.48
C GLU A 121 22.75 2.13 10.17
N ARG A 122 22.77 2.12 11.50
CA ARG A 122 22.97 3.30 12.34
C ARG A 122 23.88 2.99 13.50
N ALA A 123 24.70 3.95 13.90
CA ALA A 123 25.44 3.82 15.15
C ALA A 123 24.48 4.03 16.35
N SER A 124 24.79 3.43 17.50
CA SER A 124 24.05 3.69 18.74
C SER A 124 23.92 5.19 19.01
N GLY A 125 22.76 5.61 19.50
CA GLY A 125 22.41 7.00 19.78
C GLY A 125 21.95 7.81 18.55
N GLN A 126 22.14 7.32 17.32
CA GLN A 126 21.67 8.02 16.12
C GLN A 126 20.15 7.89 15.93
N THR A 127 19.60 8.66 14.99
CA THR A 127 18.21 8.53 14.57
C THR A 127 18.10 7.60 13.36
N ALA A 128 17.21 6.61 13.44
CA ALA A 128 16.77 5.78 12.32
C ALA A 128 15.42 6.27 11.78
N THR A 129 15.25 6.19 10.45
CA THR A 129 14.00 6.50 9.77
C THR A 129 13.68 5.43 8.74
N PHE A 130 12.42 5.01 8.68
CA PHE A 130 11.91 4.12 7.65
C PHE A 130 10.74 4.78 6.95
N ASP A 131 10.81 4.80 5.63
CA ASP A 131 9.82 5.43 4.77
C ASP A 131 9.21 4.38 3.84
N ALA A 132 7.89 4.43 3.70
CA ALA A 132 7.16 3.63 2.73
C ALA A 132 6.15 4.51 2.00
N VAL A 133 5.67 4.06 0.84
CA VAL A 133 4.54 4.71 0.18
C VAL A 133 3.49 3.66 -0.10
N VAL A 134 2.30 3.88 0.45
CA VAL A 134 1.11 3.07 0.19
C VAL A 134 0.26 3.84 -0.81
N ASN A 135 -0.15 3.18 -1.90
CA ASN A 135 -1.15 3.75 -2.80
C ASN A 135 -2.47 3.86 -2.03
N LEU A 136 -2.78 5.09 -1.63
CA LEU A 136 -3.99 5.38 -0.86
C LEU A 136 -5.24 5.30 -1.74
N GLY A 137 -5.12 5.45 -3.07
CA GLY A 137 -6.21 5.29 -4.04
C GLY A 137 -7.58 5.82 -3.58
N ILE A 138 -8.65 5.14 -4.00
CA ILE A 138 -10.00 5.27 -3.42
C ILE A 138 -10.13 4.35 -2.18
N CYS A 139 -9.26 3.34 -2.11
CA CYS A 139 -9.14 2.33 -1.07
C CYS A 139 -8.21 2.78 0.08
N GLN A 140 -8.41 3.99 0.62
CA GLN A 140 -7.50 4.53 1.62
C GLN A 140 -7.34 3.55 2.79
N PRO A 141 -6.10 3.22 3.21
CA PRO A 141 -5.89 2.41 4.38
C PRO A 141 -6.57 3.06 5.58
N THR A 142 -7.42 2.29 6.25
CA THR A 142 -8.08 2.69 7.50
C THR A 142 -7.12 2.63 8.68
N SER A 143 -6.04 1.86 8.56
CA SER A 143 -4.98 1.82 9.57
C SER A 143 -3.61 1.47 8.97
N LEU A 144 -2.59 2.07 9.57
CA LEU A 144 -1.18 1.76 9.37
C LEU A 144 -0.58 1.38 10.73
N ARG A 145 0.34 0.41 10.74
CA ARG A 145 1.08 0.04 11.95
C ARG A 145 2.45 -0.57 11.60
N TRP A 146 3.50 0.01 12.15
CA TRP A 146 4.85 -0.56 12.10
C TRP A 146 5.02 -1.67 13.14
N TYR A 147 5.80 -2.68 12.76
CA TYR A 147 6.18 -3.82 13.61
C TYR A 147 7.69 -3.97 13.61
N LEU A 148 8.26 -4.28 14.77
CA LEU A 148 9.61 -4.83 14.94
C LEU A 148 9.47 -6.33 15.19
N GLY A 149 9.93 -7.14 14.23
CA GLY A 149 9.64 -8.57 14.21
C GLY A 149 8.12 -8.81 14.22
N ASN A 150 7.61 -9.36 15.33
CA ASN A 150 6.19 -9.63 15.53
C ASN A 150 5.51 -8.64 16.50
N THR A 151 6.25 -7.65 17.02
CA THR A 151 5.75 -6.72 18.02
C THR A 151 5.29 -5.42 17.36
N ALA A 152 4.01 -5.07 17.56
CA ALA A 152 3.47 -3.80 17.07
C ALA A 152 4.10 -2.63 17.84
N LEU A 153 4.63 -1.65 17.10
CA LEU A 153 5.22 -0.45 17.69
C LEU A 153 4.14 0.56 18.06
N SER A 154 4.43 1.38 19.06
CA SER A 154 3.61 2.52 19.45
C SER A 154 4.50 3.74 19.63
N ASP A 155 3.93 4.91 19.40
CA ASP A 155 4.64 6.16 19.60
C ASP A 155 5.00 6.35 21.08
N SER A 156 6.15 6.98 21.31
CA SER A 156 6.72 7.31 22.60
C SER A 156 7.51 8.62 22.48
N SER A 157 8.26 9.01 23.52
CA SER A 157 9.20 10.13 23.40
C SER A 157 10.30 9.88 22.36
N ARG A 158 10.58 8.61 22.06
CA ARG A 158 11.68 8.17 21.18
C ARG A 158 11.20 7.72 19.80
N ILE A 159 10.07 7.04 19.74
CA ILE A 159 9.47 6.50 18.53
C ILE A 159 8.31 7.40 18.11
N THR A 160 8.29 7.83 16.85
CA THR A 160 7.21 8.65 16.29
C THR A 160 6.80 8.13 14.92
N GLY A 161 5.52 8.17 14.59
CA GLY A 161 5.02 7.72 13.29
C GLY A 161 4.82 6.21 13.20
N ALA A 162 4.69 5.50 14.32
CA ALA A 162 4.39 4.07 14.36
C ALA A 162 3.08 3.70 13.65
N ALA A 163 2.17 4.66 13.47
CA ALA A 163 0.93 4.51 12.71
C ALA A 163 0.88 5.35 11.41
N THR A 164 2.04 5.68 10.84
CA THR A 164 2.15 6.43 9.57
C THR A 164 3.05 5.70 8.59
N THR A 165 3.23 6.25 7.40
CA THR A 165 4.19 5.77 6.40
C THR A 165 5.64 6.15 6.70
N HIS A 166 5.88 6.96 7.74
CA HIS A 166 7.18 7.52 8.11
C HIS A 166 7.45 7.21 9.59
N LEU A 167 8.21 6.14 9.84
CA LEU A 167 8.66 5.78 11.18
C LEU A 167 9.97 6.49 11.49
N ARG A 168 10.06 7.12 12.65
CA ARG A 168 11.30 7.69 13.17
C ARG A 168 11.58 7.16 14.57
N ILE A 169 12.81 6.73 14.78
CA ILE A 169 13.32 6.18 16.04
C ILE A 169 14.54 7.01 16.41
N ALA A 170 14.43 7.87 17.42
CA ALA A 170 15.57 8.62 17.96
C ALA A 170 16.42 7.72 18.87
N GLY A 171 17.70 8.04 19.05
CA GLY A 171 18.55 7.37 20.03
C GLY A 171 18.49 5.84 19.94
N VAL A 172 18.78 5.29 18.77
CA VAL A 172 18.71 3.83 18.56
C VAL A 172 19.71 3.12 19.47
N GLY A 173 19.31 2.00 20.06
CA GLY A 173 20.20 1.10 20.79
C GLY A 173 20.15 -0.33 20.24
N LEU A 174 20.96 -1.24 20.77
CA LEU A 174 21.03 -2.63 20.29
C LEU A 174 19.66 -3.34 20.30
N SER A 175 18.80 -3.03 21.28
CA SER A 175 17.44 -3.59 21.36
C SER A 175 16.49 -3.14 20.23
N ASP A 176 16.84 -2.09 19.48
CA ASP A 176 16.08 -1.66 18.30
C ASP A 176 16.49 -2.39 17.03
N ALA A 177 17.62 -3.10 17.05
CA ALA A 177 18.09 -3.85 15.90
C ALA A 177 17.08 -4.95 15.53
N GLY A 178 16.87 -5.15 14.23
CA GLY A 178 15.96 -6.19 13.75
C GLY A 178 15.14 -5.78 12.55
N MET A 179 14.12 -6.58 12.26
CA MET A 179 13.33 -6.49 11.04
C MET A 179 12.09 -5.62 11.23
N TYR A 180 11.98 -4.54 10.46
CA TYR A 180 10.84 -3.63 10.47
C TYR A 180 9.92 -3.89 9.28
N ARG A 181 8.61 -3.89 9.53
CA ARG A 181 7.56 -4.02 8.50
C ARG A 181 6.38 -3.10 8.80
N LEU A 182 5.79 -2.54 7.77
CA LEU A 182 4.55 -1.76 7.86
C LEU A 182 3.37 -2.62 7.41
N LEU A 183 2.35 -2.74 8.26
CA LEU A 183 1.06 -3.31 7.91
C LEU A 183 0.11 -2.18 7.52
N ALA A 184 -0.46 -2.28 6.32
CA ALA A 184 -1.54 -1.41 5.87
C ALA A 184 -2.83 -2.20 5.72
N THR A 185 -3.92 -1.69 6.29
CA THR A 185 -5.25 -2.33 6.28
C THR A 185 -6.30 -1.37 5.77
N ASN A 186 -7.23 -1.87 4.96
CA ASN A 186 -8.45 -1.18 4.57
C ASN A 186 -9.66 -2.13 4.70
N THR A 187 -10.82 -1.72 4.22
CA THR A 187 -12.07 -2.52 4.28
C THR A 187 -12.04 -3.81 3.46
N VAL A 188 -11.09 -3.95 2.52
CA VAL A 188 -10.95 -5.13 1.66
C VAL A 188 -9.98 -6.14 2.25
N GLY A 189 -8.92 -5.67 2.91
CA GLY A 189 -7.92 -6.55 3.50
C GLY A 189 -6.69 -5.82 4.02
N SER A 190 -5.63 -6.60 4.28
CA SER A 190 -4.35 -6.08 4.76
C SER A 190 -3.19 -6.56 3.91
N THR A 191 -2.19 -5.70 3.76
CA THR A 191 -0.95 -5.98 3.03
C THR A 191 0.24 -5.56 3.86
N TRP A 192 1.26 -6.41 3.91
CA TRP A 192 2.55 -6.09 4.52
C TRP A 192 3.51 -5.47 3.51
N SER A 193 4.33 -4.54 3.97
CA SER A 193 5.54 -4.15 3.25
C SER A 193 6.55 -5.31 3.21
N ASN A 194 7.56 -5.14 2.34
CA ASN A 194 8.80 -5.89 2.43
C ASN A 194 9.49 -5.59 3.77
N PRO A 195 10.27 -6.55 4.29
CA PRO A 195 11.09 -6.33 5.48
C PRO A 195 12.24 -5.36 5.22
N ALA A 196 12.47 -4.45 6.15
CA ALA A 196 13.63 -3.57 6.20
C ALA A 196 14.36 -3.77 7.53
N THR A 197 15.62 -4.21 7.47
CA THR A 197 16.42 -4.47 8.69
C THR A 197 17.07 -3.17 9.19
N LEU A 198 16.97 -2.89 10.49
CA LEU A 198 17.82 -1.94 11.20
C LEU A 198 19.02 -2.71 11.77
N GLY A 199 20.21 -2.46 11.24
CA GLY A 199 21.46 -2.80 11.90
C GLY A 199 21.88 -1.68 12.86
N VAL A 200 22.30 -2.03 14.07
CA VAL A 200 22.84 -1.06 15.03
C VAL A 200 24.31 -1.38 15.27
N ARG A 201 25.19 -0.42 14.99
CA ARG A 201 26.61 -0.51 15.31
C ARG A 201 26.85 0.04 16.69
N CYS A 202 27.47 -0.76 17.54
CA CYS A 202 27.95 -0.31 18.84
C CYS A 202 29.47 -0.46 18.91
N THR A 203 30.15 0.59 19.35
CA THR A 203 31.60 0.56 19.54
C THR A 203 32.02 -0.42 20.65
N ALA A 204 31.11 -0.72 21.59
CA ALA A 204 31.36 -1.59 22.72
C ALA A 204 31.02 -3.07 22.50
N ASP A 205 30.36 -3.43 21.41
CA ASP A 205 30.02 -4.80 21.01
C ASP A 205 31.02 -5.25 19.94
N LEU A 206 31.98 -6.09 20.34
CA LEU A 206 33.15 -6.46 19.57
C LEU A 206 33.39 -7.97 19.51
N ASP A 207 32.94 -8.77 20.49
CA ASP A 207 33.24 -10.19 20.57
C ASP A 207 32.13 -11.01 21.25
N ASP A 208 31.77 -12.11 20.62
CA ASP A 208 30.75 -13.08 21.03
C ASP A 208 31.25 -14.13 22.05
N GLY A 209 32.39 -13.86 22.70
CA GLY A 209 33.08 -14.79 23.60
C GLY A 209 33.94 -15.84 22.89
N THR A 210 34.04 -15.81 21.56
CA THR A 210 34.94 -16.70 20.81
C THR A 210 36.37 -16.19 20.72
N GLY A 211 36.61 -14.91 21.07
CA GLY A 211 37.90 -14.23 20.88
C GLY A 211 38.24 -13.96 19.41
N SER A 212 37.27 -14.05 18.51
CA SER A 212 37.45 -13.81 17.07
C SER A 212 37.25 -12.33 16.68
N GLY A 213 36.67 -11.53 17.57
CA GLY A 213 36.27 -10.15 17.32
C GLY A 213 35.00 -10.04 16.50
N THR A 214 34.07 -10.98 16.68
CA THR A 214 32.77 -11.02 16.03
C THR A 214 31.69 -10.50 16.99
N PRO A 215 31.02 -9.38 16.70
CA PRO A 215 29.92 -8.85 17.52
C PRO A 215 28.68 -9.77 17.53
N ASP A 216 27.94 -9.83 18.64
CA ASP A 216 26.72 -10.64 18.79
C ASP A 216 25.45 -9.85 19.16
N GLY A 217 25.57 -8.52 19.32
CA GLY A 217 24.48 -7.67 19.75
C GLY A 217 24.34 -7.59 21.28
N GLY A 218 25.30 -8.13 22.03
CA GLY A 218 25.48 -7.94 23.46
C GLY A 218 26.66 -7.02 23.77
N VAL A 219 26.61 -6.36 24.94
CA VAL A 219 27.80 -5.72 25.53
C VAL A 219 28.08 -6.43 26.85
N THR A 220 29.14 -7.22 26.87
CA THR A 220 29.47 -8.19 27.90
C THR A 220 30.95 -8.16 28.26
N ILE A 221 31.35 -8.89 29.30
CA ILE A 221 32.77 -8.92 29.69
C ILE A 221 33.69 -9.41 28.57
N ASP A 222 33.17 -10.24 27.65
CA ASP A 222 33.94 -10.77 26.52
C ASP A 222 34.37 -9.65 25.57
N ASP A 223 33.50 -8.68 25.31
CA ASP A 223 33.82 -7.49 24.51
C ASP A 223 34.94 -6.66 25.14
N LEU A 224 34.84 -6.41 26.46
CA LEU A 224 35.84 -5.63 27.18
C LEU A 224 37.20 -6.34 27.16
N LEU A 225 37.21 -7.65 27.41
CA LEU A 225 38.45 -8.43 27.39
C LEU A 225 39.08 -8.43 25.99
N TYR A 226 38.26 -8.57 24.94
CA TYR A 226 38.72 -8.49 23.56
C TYR A 226 39.26 -7.09 23.22
N TYR A 227 38.56 -6.03 23.62
CA TYR A 227 39.03 -4.65 23.43
C TYR A 227 40.38 -4.40 24.10
N LEU A 228 40.57 -4.85 25.34
CA LEU A 228 41.84 -4.67 26.06
C LEU A 228 43.01 -5.39 25.38
N VAL A 229 42.77 -6.51 24.71
CA VAL A 229 43.77 -7.18 23.87
C VAL A 229 44.15 -6.31 22.66
N LEU A 230 43.16 -5.77 21.95
CA LEU A 230 43.39 -4.85 20.82
C LEU A 230 44.14 -3.58 21.26
N PHE A 231 43.73 -3.02 22.39
CA PHE A 231 44.32 -1.83 22.99
C PHE A 231 45.80 -2.04 23.33
N GLY A 232 46.12 -3.14 24.03
CA GLY A 232 47.50 -3.49 24.39
C GLY A 232 48.41 -3.75 23.18
N GLN A 233 47.84 -4.06 22.02
CA GLN A 233 48.56 -4.24 20.76
C GLN A 233 48.71 -2.94 19.95
N GLY A 234 48.06 -1.85 20.36
CA GLY A 234 47.95 -0.63 19.56
C GLY A 234 47.23 -0.87 18.23
N ALA A 235 46.27 -1.80 18.19
CA ALA A 235 45.55 -2.14 16.97
C ALA A 235 44.63 -0.99 16.56
N SER A 236 44.57 -0.67 15.27
CA SER A 236 43.71 0.41 14.75
C SER A 236 42.20 0.21 15.01
N ARG A 237 41.76 -1.00 15.37
CA ARG A 237 40.38 -1.26 15.83
C ARG A 237 40.09 -0.71 17.22
N ALA A 238 41.12 -0.44 18.02
CA ALA A 238 41.00 0.15 19.34
C ALA A 238 41.05 1.69 19.31
N ASP A 239 41.46 2.31 18.20
CA ASP A 239 41.42 3.76 17.94
C ASP A 239 39.97 4.16 17.64
N VAL A 240 39.27 4.59 18.69
CA VAL A 240 37.84 4.89 18.69
C VAL A 240 37.54 6.33 19.06
N ASP A 241 38.46 7.07 19.68
CA ASP A 241 38.26 8.47 20.05
C ASP A 241 39.55 9.28 20.19
N ASN A 242 39.51 10.50 19.70
CA ASN A 242 40.61 11.47 19.69
C ASN A 242 40.66 12.39 20.93
N GLY A 243 40.09 11.95 22.06
CA GLY A 243 39.98 12.75 23.28
C GLY A 243 38.85 13.77 23.30
N THR A 244 37.95 13.76 22.31
CA THR A 244 36.77 14.64 22.28
C THR A 244 35.52 14.01 22.90
N GLY A 245 35.54 12.70 23.14
CA GLY A 245 34.37 11.93 23.61
C GLY A 245 33.29 11.76 22.54
N THR A 246 33.61 11.98 21.25
CA THR A 246 32.64 11.94 20.16
C THR A 246 32.68 10.64 19.35
N GLY A 247 33.68 9.80 19.58
CA GLY A 247 33.89 8.57 18.82
C GLY A 247 34.63 8.81 17.51
N THR A 248 35.49 9.82 17.47
CA THR A 248 36.23 10.19 16.25
C THR A 248 37.68 9.71 16.38
N PRO A 249 38.13 8.72 15.60
CA PRO A 249 39.52 8.23 15.62
C PRO A 249 40.54 9.28 15.15
N ASP A 250 41.78 9.22 15.64
CA ASP A 250 42.89 10.10 15.18
C ASP A 250 44.16 9.37 14.69
N GLY A 251 44.13 8.04 14.67
CA GLY A 251 45.25 7.19 14.27
C GLY A 251 46.13 6.75 15.44
N GLY A 252 45.88 7.24 16.66
CA GLY A 252 46.52 6.80 17.90
C GLY A 252 45.65 5.80 18.68
N VAL A 253 46.28 4.86 19.39
CA VAL A 253 45.60 4.10 20.45
C VAL A 253 46.16 4.58 21.77
N THR A 254 45.37 5.36 22.50
CA THR A 254 45.76 6.11 23.69
C THR A 254 44.73 5.95 24.80
N ILE A 255 44.99 6.52 25.98
CA ILE A 255 44.05 6.40 27.10
C ILE A 255 42.65 6.98 26.76
N ASP A 256 42.57 7.94 25.84
CA ASP A 256 41.33 8.56 25.43
C ASP A 256 40.37 7.55 24.77
N ASP A 257 40.91 6.64 23.95
CA ASP A 257 40.17 5.55 23.34
C ASP A 257 39.58 4.58 24.37
N LEU A 258 40.40 4.19 25.36
CA LEU A 258 39.97 3.28 26.43
C LEU A 258 38.87 3.92 27.27
N LEU A 259 39.00 5.21 27.60
CA LEU A 259 37.99 5.93 28.37
C LEU A 259 36.68 6.04 27.59
N TYR A 260 36.75 6.37 26.30
CA TYR A 260 35.58 6.40 25.43
C TYR A 260 34.92 5.02 25.31
N TYR A 261 35.70 3.96 25.10
CA TYR A 261 35.18 2.60 25.04
C TYR A 261 34.47 2.21 26.34
N LEU A 262 35.06 2.47 27.51
CA LEU A 262 34.48 2.14 28.80
C LEU A 262 33.17 2.91 29.08
N ASP A 263 33.07 4.16 28.63
CA ASP A 263 31.82 4.92 28.68
C ASP A 263 30.71 4.19 27.89
N ARG A 264 31.00 3.84 26.63
CA ARG A 264 30.05 3.10 25.77
C ARG A 264 29.72 1.71 26.30
N PHE A 265 30.72 1.03 26.87
CA PHE A 265 30.57 -0.27 27.51
C PHE A 265 29.59 -0.20 28.68
N SER A 266 29.77 0.79 29.57
CA SER A 266 28.92 0.97 30.75
C SER A 266 27.49 1.36 30.41
N ALA A 267 27.29 2.03 29.27
CA ALA A 267 25.97 2.36 28.75
C ALA A 267 25.24 1.14 28.17
N GLY A 268 25.96 0.07 27.83
CA GLY A 268 25.40 -1.02 27.02
C GLY A 268 25.06 -0.56 25.60
N CYS A 269 25.80 0.47 25.13
CA CYS A 269 25.54 1.33 23.96
C CYS A 269 24.50 2.44 24.15
#